data_AF-S7PQU1-F1
#
_entry.id   AF-S7PQU1-F1
#
_cell.length_a   1.000
_cell.length_b   1.000
_cell.length_c   1.000
_cell.angle_alpha   90.00
_cell.angle_beta   90.00
_cell.angle_gamma   90.00
#
_symmetry.space_group_name_H-M   'P 1'
#
loop_
_entity.id
_entity.type
_entity.pdbx_description
1 polymer ?
#
loop_
_entity_poly.entity_id
_entity_poly.type
_entity_poly.pdbx_seq_one_letter_code
_entity_poly.pdbx_strand_id
1 'polypeptide(L)'
;MLTARCRITEDVSLIEYFQKRLQNKLVKKVYGMERLPKTIEEWYEATSRFDNQYQRARVVINRYKGVGQTRNFITPKFTRPSKDPNAMDVDCLSTSEREKYMKEGRCFTCGQTGHRAADHKQDKGKQPERRPIRTTEVKEDPYKGTSSVAKIKAMMAELEENDKIKLLEEMAEKDFA
;
A
#
# COMPACT_ATOMS: atom_id res chain seq x y z
N MET A 1 -1.54 -8.57 -35.73
CA MET A 1 -2.09 -9.45 -34.69
C MET A 1 -1.64 -10.89 -34.99
N LEU A 2 -0.89 -11.53 -34.10
CA LEU A 2 -0.32 -12.88 -34.32
C LEU A 2 -1.41 -13.96 -34.54
N THR A 3 -2.62 -13.73 -34.01
CA THR A 3 -3.79 -14.61 -34.15
C THR A 3 -4.28 -14.77 -35.59
N ALA A 4 -4.21 -13.71 -36.41
CA ALA A 4 -4.58 -13.76 -37.83
C ALA A 4 -3.63 -14.65 -38.67
N ARG A 5 -2.37 -14.79 -38.23
CA ARG A 5 -1.40 -15.70 -38.87
C ARG A 5 -1.62 -17.17 -38.48
N CYS A 6 -2.36 -17.44 -37.41
CA CYS A 6 -2.59 -18.79 -36.87
C CYS A 6 -3.96 -19.39 -37.25
N ARG A 7 -4.80 -18.71 -38.05
CA ARG A 7 -6.15 -19.16 -38.46
C ARG A 7 -7.07 -19.56 -37.30
N ILE A 8 -6.82 -19.05 -36.09
CA ILE A 8 -7.71 -19.27 -34.94
C ILE A 8 -8.84 -18.25 -35.06
N THR A 9 -9.99 -18.70 -35.57
CA THR A 9 -11.19 -17.88 -35.77
C THR A 9 -12.23 -18.08 -34.68
N GLU A 10 -12.03 -19.04 -33.78
CA GLU A 10 -12.95 -19.31 -32.69
C GLU A 10 -12.82 -18.25 -31.59
N ASP A 11 -13.93 -17.59 -31.28
CA ASP A 11 -14.02 -16.57 -30.23
C ASP A 11 -13.59 -17.12 -28.87
N VAL A 12 -13.88 -18.39 -28.58
CA VAL A 12 -13.50 -19.04 -27.32
C VAL A 12 -11.98 -19.02 -27.13
N SER A 13 -11.22 -19.43 -28.15
CA SER A 13 -9.76 -19.45 -28.08
C SER A 13 -9.16 -18.04 -28.00
N LEU A 14 -9.77 -17.06 -28.68
CA LEU A 14 -9.35 -15.67 -28.63
C LEU A 14 -9.59 -15.07 -27.24
N ILE A 15 -10.73 -15.38 -26.63
CA ILE A 15 -11.09 -14.94 -25.28
C ILE A 15 -10.11 -15.53 -24.26
N GLU A 16 -9.80 -16.82 -24.32
CA GLU A 16 -8.83 -17.45 -23.41
C GLU A 16 -7.44 -16.80 -23.50
N TYR A 17 -6.95 -16.57 -24.72
CA TYR A 17 -5.66 -15.93 -24.95
C TYR A 17 -5.64 -14.48 -24.44
N PHE A 18 -6.75 -13.76 -24.64
CA PHE A 18 -6.91 -12.38 -24.18
C PHE A 18 -6.96 -12.32 -22.64
N GLN A 19 -7.76 -13.16 -22.00
CA GLN A 19 -7.87 -13.26 -20.54
C GLN A 19 -6.52 -13.54 -19.89
N LYS A 20 -5.70 -14.44 -20.47
CA LYS A 20 -4.37 -14.78 -19.96
C LYS A 20 -3.41 -13.58 -19.91
N ARG A 21 -3.59 -12.61 -20.81
CA ARG A 21 -2.76 -11.38 -20.86
C ARG A 21 -3.32 -10.25 -20.00
N LEU A 22 -4.56 -10.35 -19.55
CA LEU A 22 -5.23 -9.31 -18.79
C LEU A 22 -4.89 -9.41 -17.29
N GLN A 23 -4.98 -8.29 -16.56
CA GLN A 23 -4.81 -8.32 -15.11
C GLN A 23 -5.97 -9.09 -14.45
N ASN A 24 -5.64 -10.01 -13.53
CA ASN A 24 -6.61 -10.86 -12.81
C ASN A 24 -7.80 -10.09 -12.19
N LYS A 25 -7.59 -8.84 -11.78
CA LYS A 25 -8.64 -7.98 -11.20
C LYS A 25 -9.69 -7.59 -12.22
N LEU A 26 -9.29 -7.28 -13.46
CA LEU A 26 -10.21 -6.95 -14.55
C LEU A 26 -11.00 -8.18 -14.98
N VAL A 27 -10.32 -9.32 -15.09
CA VAL A 27 -10.96 -10.61 -15.42
C VAL A 27 -12.05 -10.95 -14.39
N LYS A 28 -11.73 -10.93 -13.09
CA LYS A 28 -12.71 -11.16 -12.02
C LYS A 28 -13.91 -10.20 -12.08
N LYS A 29 -13.68 -8.94 -12.45
CA LYS A 29 -14.74 -7.93 -12.55
C LYS A 29 -15.67 -8.19 -13.75
N VAL A 30 -15.12 -8.65 -14.87
CA VAL A 30 -15.90 -9.06 -16.05
C VAL A 30 -16.75 -10.29 -15.73
N TYR A 31 -16.19 -11.29 -15.03
CA TYR A 31 -16.96 -12.45 -14.59
C TYR A 31 -18.06 -12.13 -13.57
N GLY A 32 -17.93 -11.03 -12.83
CA GLY A 32 -18.95 -10.56 -11.89
C GLY A 32 -20.07 -9.72 -12.52
N MET A 33 -20.06 -9.51 -13.84
CA MET A 33 -21.16 -8.84 -14.53
C MET A 33 -22.39 -9.75 -14.63
N GLU A 34 -23.57 -9.14 -14.65
CA GLU A 34 -24.85 -9.85 -14.82
C GLU A 34 -24.94 -10.54 -16.19
N ARG A 35 -24.39 -9.91 -17.24
CA ARG A 35 -24.26 -10.50 -18.57
C ARG A 35 -22.79 -10.77 -18.87
N LEU A 36 -22.44 -12.06 -18.98
CA LEU A 36 -21.09 -12.48 -19.33
C LEU A 36 -20.87 -12.25 -20.85
N PRO A 37 -19.80 -11.55 -21.24
CA PRO A 37 -19.44 -11.37 -22.64
C PRO A 37 -19.14 -12.71 -23.32
N LYS A 38 -19.71 -12.93 -24.50
CA LYS A 38 -19.54 -14.18 -25.27
C LYS A 38 -18.65 -14.01 -26.49
N THR A 39 -18.51 -12.78 -26.99
CA THR A 39 -17.67 -12.45 -28.13
C THR A 39 -16.40 -11.72 -27.67
N ILE A 40 -15.32 -11.84 -28.44
CA ILE A 40 -14.07 -11.17 -28.11
C ILE A 40 -14.20 -9.64 -28.12
N GLU A 41 -15.09 -9.09 -28.96
CA GLU A 41 -15.37 -7.67 -29.05
C GLU A 41 -16.04 -7.14 -27.77
N GLU A 42 -17.05 -7.85 -27.26
CA GLU A 42 -17.68 -7.51 -25.99
C GLU A 42 -16.68 -7.59 -24.82
N TRP A 43 -15.75 -8.55 -24.88
CA TRP A 43 -14.65 -8.63 -23.91
C TRP A 43 -13.74 -7.40 -23.98
N TYR A 44 -13.39 -6.90 -25.17
CA TYR A 44 -12.62 -5.67 -25.33
C TYR A 44 -13.35 -4.45 -24.77
N GLU A 45 -14.64 -4.31 -25.09
CA GLU A 45 -15.43 -3.18 -24.61
C GLU A 45 -15.59 -3.20 -23.08
N ALA A 46 -15.96 -4.35 -22.52
CA ALA A 46 -16.15 -4.49 -21.08
C ALA A 46 -14.85 -4.23 -20.30
N THR A 47 -13.73 -4.78 -20.76
CA THR A 47 -12.43 -4.60 -20.11
C THR A 47 -11.93 -3.16 -20.23
N SER A 48 -12.08 -2.52 -21.39
CA SER A 48 -11.79 -1.11 -21.60
C SER A 48 -12.63 -0.22 -20.69
N ARG A 49 -13.94 -0.47 -20.60
CA ARG A 49 -14.85 0.25 -19.71
C ARG A 49 -14.39 0.17 -18.26
N PHE A 50 -14.03 -1.01 -17.78
CA PHE A 50 -13.59 -1.20 -16.39
C PHE A 50 -12.22 -0.58 -16.10
N ASP A 51 -11.27 -0.65 -17.02
CA ASP A 51 -9.98 0.01 -16.84
C ASP A 51 -10.15 1.54 -16.81
N ASN A 52 -10.94 2.09 -17.73
CA ASN A 52 -11.27 3.52 -17.74
C ASN A 52 -11.96 3.97 -16.44
N GLN A 53 -12.93 3.20 -15.94
CA GLN A 53 -13.56 3.45 -14.65
C GLN A 53 -12.53 3.40 -13.51
N TYR A 54 -11.61 2.45 -13.54
CA TYR A 54 -10.55 2.36 -12.53
C TYR A 54 -9.61 3.56 -12.57
N GLN A 55 -9.17 4.01 -13.75
CA GLN A 55 -8.34 5.21 -13.86
C GLN A 55 -9.08 6.47 -13.41
N ARG A 56 -10.35 6.65 -13.82
CA ARG A 56 -11.19 7.77 -13.36
C ARG A 56 -11.37 7.75 -11.84
N ALA A 57 -11.72 6.60 -11.28
CA ALA A 57 -11.86 6.42 -9.84
C ALA A 57 -10.55 6.70 -9.10
N ARG A 58 -9.39 6.28 -9.64
CA ARG A 58 -8.08 6.59 -9.06
C ARG A 58 -7.82 8.10 -9.04
N VAL A 59 -8.08 8.82 -10.12
CA VAL A 59 -7.89 10.28 -10.16
C VAL A 59 -8.76 10.96 -9.11
N VAL A 60 -10.03 10.57 -9.03
CA VAL A 60 -11.00 11.10 -8.06
C VAL A 60 -10.57 10.79 -6.62
N ILE A 61 -10.28 9.52 -6.32
CA ILE A 61 -9.81 9.08 -5.00
C ILE A 61 -8.50 9.79 -4.62
N ASN A 62 -7.56 9.94 -5.55
CA ASN A 62 -6.30 10.63 -5.29
C ASN A 62 -6.51 12.13 -5.06
N ARG A 63 -7.46 12.77 -5.74
CA ARG A 63 -7.86 14.15 -5.47
C ARG A 63 -8.41 14.30 -4.04
N TYR A 64 -9.23 13.36 -3.58
CA TYR A 64 -9.75 13.38 -2.20
C TYR A 64 -8.70 12.98 -1.15
N LYS A 65 -7.78 12.06 -1.46
CA LYS A 65 -6.64 11.71 -0.60
C LYS A 65 -5.59 12.83 -0.52
N GLY A 66 -5.52 13.69 -1.54
CA GLY A 66 -4.62 14.83 -1.64
C GLY A 66 -4.93 16.02 -0.73
N VAL A 67 -6.05 16.01 0.01
CA VAL A 67 -6.37 17.05 1.02
C VAL A 67 -5.82 16.70 2.41
N GLY A 68 -5.22 15.51 2.61
CA GLY A 68 -4.68 15.14 3.93
C GLY A 68 -3.55 14.11 4.00
N GLN A 69 -3.10 13.52 2.89
CA GLN A 69 -2.12 12.42 2.95
C GLN A 69 -1.02 12.47 1.88
N THR A 70 -0.50 13.64 1.55
CA THR A 70 0.91 13.74 1.11
C THR A 70 1.81 13.77 2.34
N ARG A 71 1.68 12.79 3.24
CA ARG A 71 2.86 12.34 3.98
C ARG A 71 3.72 11.61 2.97
N ASN A 72 4.46 12.40 2.19
CA ASN A 72 5.70 11.97 1.59
C ASN A 72 6.56 11.51 2.76
N PHE A 73 6.39 10.26 3.19
CA PHE A 73 7.41 9.57 3.95
C PHE A 73 8.53 9.35 2.94
N ILE A 74 9.28 10.42 2.70
CA ILE A 74 10.63 10.33 2.17
C ILE A 74 11.30 9.44 3.18
N THR A 75 11.39 8.13 2.90
CA THR A 75 12.30 7.26 3.63
C THR A 75 13.66 7.94 3.50
N PRO A 76 14.22 8.51 4.58
CA PRO A 76 15.50 9.18 4.47
C PRO A 76 16.46 8.13 3.93
N LYS A 77 17.07 8.43 2.77
CA LYS A 77 18.18 7.62 2.28
C LYS A 77 19.17 7.58 3.44
N PHE A 78 19.48 6.39 3.95
CA PHE A 78 20.41 6.22 5.07
C PHE A 78 21.77 6.78 4.65
N THR A 79 22.04 8.03 4.97
CA THR A 79 23.37 8.60 4.94
C THR A 79 24.07 8.12 6.19
N ARG A 80 25.25 7.52 6.03
CA ARG A 80 26.08 7.16 7.18
C ARG A 80 26.37 8.46 7.95
N PRO A 81 26.09 8.54 9.26
CA PRO A 81 26.47 9.70 10.05
C PRO A 81 27.98 9.93 9.88
N SER A 82 28.37 11.18 9.64
CA SER A 82 29.78 11.57 9.71
C SER A 82 30.31 11.15 11.09
N LYS A 83 31.48 10.49 11.15
CA LYS A 83 32.04 10.00 12.42
C LYS A 83 32.28 11.22 13.33
N ASP A 84 31.69 11.19 14.52
CA ASP A 84 31.81 12.25 15.51
C ASP A 84 33.29 12.35 15.94
N PRO A 85 33.95 13.51 15.78
CA PRO A 85 35.35 13.68 16.17
C PRO A 85 35.60 13.53 17.67
N ASN A 86 34.56 13.56 18.51
CA ASN A 86 34.62 13.28 19.94
C ASN A 86 34.13 11.88 20.33
N ALA A 87 33.79 11.00 19.37
CA ALA A 87 33.47 9.62 19.71
C ALA A 87 34.72 8.90 20.21
N MET A 88 34.65 8.26 21.38
CA MET A 88 35.68 7.34 21.82
C MET A 88 35.84 6.23 20.77
N ASP A 89 37.08 5.88 20.42
CA ASP A 89 37.33 4.79 19.49
C ASP A 89 37.02 3.48 20.19
N VAL A 90 35.92 2.85 19.79
CA VAL A 90 35.58 1.50 20.25
C VAL A 90 36.41 0.56 19.42
N ASP A 91 37.36 -0.14 20.06
CA ASP A 91 38.17 -1.18 19.42
C ASP A 91 37.26 -2.23 18.78
N CYS A 92 37.03 -2.07 17.49
CA CYS A 92 36.28 -3.02 16.70
C CYS A 92 37.27 -4.10 16.27
N LEU A 93 37.03 -5.35 16.71
CA LEU A 93 37.81 -6.49 16.23
C LEU A 93 37.84 -6.48 14.71
N SER A 94 39.03 -6.56 14.14
CA SER A 94 39.18 -6.74 12.70
C SER A 94 38.53 -8.06 12.26
N THR A 95 38.20 -8.17 10.97
CA THR A 95 37.56 -9.37 10.43
C THR A 95 38.40 -10.63 10.69
N SER A 96 39.72 -10.52 10.58
CA SER A 96 40.65 -11.62 10.82
C SER A 96 40.72 -12.04 12.30
N GLU A 97 40.68 -11.08 13.23
CA GLU A 97 40.62 -11.37 14.67
C GLU A 97 39.29 -11.99 15.07
N ARG A 98 38.19 -11.50 14.47
CA ARG A 98 36.87 -12.08 14.68
C ARG A 98 36.82 -13.55 14.26
N GLU A 99 37.41 -13.89 13.12
CA GLU A 99 37.51 -15.29 12.65
C GLU A 99 38.35 -16.15 13.58
N LYS A 100 39.48 -15.64 14.10
CA LYS A 100 40.29 -16.35 15.11
C LYS A 100 39.48 -16.62 16.37
N TYR A 101 38.72 -15.63 16.85
CA TYR A 101 37.86 -15.80 18.03
C TYR A 101 36.76 -16.84 17.79
N MET A 102 36.17 -16.89 16.59
CA MET A 102 35.21 -17.93 16.22
C MET A 102 35.86 -19.32 16.17
N LYS A 103 37.05 -19.42 15.57
CA LYS A 103 37.77 -20.69 15.43
C LYS A 103 38.25 -21.24 16.77
N GLU A 104 38.72 -20.37 17.65
CA GLU A 104 39.23 -20.74 18.97
C GLU A 104 38.11 -20.83 20.03
N GLY A 105 36.87 -20.50 19.66
CA GLY A 105 35.73 -20.55 20.57
C GLY A 105 35.85 -19.59 21.75
N ARG A 106 36.50 -18.43 21.53
CA ARG A 106 36.66 -17.39 22.55
C ARG A 106 35.38 -16.57 22.70
N CYS A 107 35.13 -16.14 23.92
CA CYS A 107 34.06 -15.21 24.23
C CYS A 107 34.36 -13.82 23.65
N PHE A 108 33.43 -13.22 22.90
CA PHE A 108 33.60 -11.87 22.34
C PHE A 108 33.53 -10.75 23.38
N THR A 109 33.16 -11.04 24.62
CA THR A 109 33.06 -10.04 25.70
C THR A 109 34.30 -10.03 26.59
N CYS A 110 34.94 -11.18 26.85
CA CYS A 110 36.14 -11.26 27.71
C CYS A 110 37.37 -11.95 27.09
N GLY A 111 37.26 -12.48 25.86
CA GLY A 111 38.36 -13.15 25.17
C GLY A 111 38.76 -14.53 25.71
N GLN A 112 38.10 -15.04 26.75
CA GLN A 112 38.39 -16.36 27.33
C GLN A 112 37.72 -17.49 26.53
N THR A 113 38.37 -18.65 26.47
CA THR A 113 37.80 -19.88 25.89
C THR A 113 36.90 -20.59 26.91
N GLY A 114 35.97 -21.40 26.42
CA GLY A 114 35.10 -22.24 27.27
C GLY A 114 33.67 -21.73 27.47
N HIS A 115 33.35 -20.50 27.05
CA HIS A 115 31.97 -20.01 26.97
C HIS A 115 31.82 -19.04 25.79
N ARG A 116 30.59 -18.92 25.27
CA ARG A 116 30.26 -17.89 24.26
C ARG A 116 29.81 -16.62 24.95
N ALA A 117 29.83 -15.49 24.23
CA ALA A 117 29.35 -14.21 24.74
C ALA A 117 27.89 -14.26 25.25
N ALA A 118 27.07 -15.16 24.70
CA ALA A 118 25.70 -15.40 25.16
C ALA A 118 25.63 -15.97 26.60
N ASP A 119 26.63 -16.76 26.98
CA ASP A 119 26.70 -17.46 28.27
C ASP A 119 27.60 -16.72 29.27
N HIS A 120 28.08 -15.52 28.92
CA HIS A 120 28.97 -14.75 29.78
C HIS A 120 28.21 -14.27 31.02
N LYS A 121 28.62 -14.75 32.19
CA LYS A 121 27.96 -14.50 33.48
C LYS A 121 28.33 -13.17 34.16
N GLN A 122 29.03 -12.27 33.48
CA GLN A 122 29.33 -10.96 34.08
C GLN A 122 28.10 -10.07 33.92
N ASP A 123 27.83 -9.28 34.97
CA ASP A 123 26.66 -8.43 35.12
C ASP A 123 26.22 -7.86 33.78
N LYS A 124 24.96 -8.11 33.44
CA LYS A 124 24.29 -7.46 32.32
C LYS A 124 24.22 -5.98 32.65
N GLY A 125 25.32 -5.25 32.44
CA GLY A 125 25.37 -3.81 32.47
C GLY A 125 24.16 -3.33 31.69
N LYS A 126 23.32 -2.53 32.36
CA LYS A 126 22.00 -2.09 31.89
C LYS A 126 22.05 -1.95 30.38
N GLN A 127 21.33 -2.81 29.65
CA GLN A 127 21.10 -2.56 28.24
C GLN A 127 20.60 -1.12 28.15
N PRO A 128 21.18 -0.25 27.31
CA PRO A 128 20.56 1.04 27.06
C PRO A 128 19.13 0.72 26.69
N GLU A 129 18.18 1.27 27.46
CA GLU A 129 16.76 0.96 27.31
C GLU A 129 16.47 0.94 25.82
N ARG A 130 16.08 -0.23 25.29
CA ARG A 130 15.56 -0.30 23.94
C ARG A 130 14.51 0.77 23.90
N ARG A 131 14.71 1.81 23.06
CA ARG A 131 13.73 2.89 22.93
C ARG A 131 12.36 2.22 22.91
N PRO A 132 11.45 2.58 23.83
CA PRO A 132 10.14 1.96 23.85
C PRO A 132 9.65 2.03 22.41
N ILE A 133 9.21 0.88 21.88
CA ILE A 133 8.38 0.87 20.68
C ILE A 133 7.37 1.97 20.96
N ARG A 134 7.34 3.00 20.12
CA ARG A 134 6.24 3.95 20.12
C ARG A 134 5.02 3.08 19.87
N THR A 135 4.39 2.60 20.93
CA THR A 135 2.95 2.47 20.98
C THR A 135 2.53 3.89 20.68
N THR A 136 2.28 4.16 19.40
CA THR A 136 1.45 5.28 19.04
C THR A 136 0.21 5.05 19.87
N GLU A 137 0.03 5.87 20.91
CA GLU A 137 -1.29 6.14 21.42
C GLU A 137 -2.12 6.33 20.15
N VAL A 138 -3.05 5.41 19.92
CA VAL A 138 -4.14 5.67 18.99
C VAL A 138 -4.87 6.80 19.69
N LYS A 139 -4.41 8.03 19.46
CA LYS A 139 -5.24 9.20 19.65
C LYS A 139 -6.42 8.89 18.73
N GLU A 140 -7.56 8.60 19.33
CA GLU A 140 -8.81 8.60 18.60
C GLU A 140 -8.83 9.93 17.85
N ASP A 141 -8.68 9.86 16.53
CA ASP A 141 -8.67 11.05 15.70
C ASP A 141 -9.98 11.79 16.01
N PRO A 142 -9.93 13.02 16.57
CA PRO A 142 -11.14 13.80 16.86
C PRO A 142 -11.90 14.18 15.58
N TYR A 143 -11.34 13.80 14.43
CA TYR A 143 -11.80 14.08 13.09
C TYR A 143 -12.21 12.78 12.37
N LYS A 144 -13.05 11.97 13.02
CA LYS A 144 -14.11 11.24 12.27
C LYS A 144 -15.14 12.28 11.81
N GLY A 145 -14.66 13.27 11.06
CA GLY A 145 -15.42 14.37 10.52
C GLY A 145 -16.55 13.78 9.69
N THR A 146 -17.73 14.30 9.93
CA THR A 146 -18.98 13.92 9.27
C THR A 146 -18.71 13.56 7.80
N SER A 147 -19.04 12.32 7.44
CA SER A 147 -18.95 11.83 6.06
C SER A 147 -19.46 12.93 5.11
N SER A 148 -18.88 13.08 3.91
CA SER A 148 -19.42 13.99 2.90
C SER A 148 -20.95 13.82 2.76
N VAL A 149 -21.44 12.59 2.93
CA VAL A 149 -22.85 12.23 3.01
C VAL A 149 -23.59 12.87 4.19
N ALA A 150 -22.99 12.91 5.38
CA ALA A 150 -23.58 13.57 6.55
C ALA A 150 -23.64 15.10 6.40
N LYS A 151 -22.66 15.72 5.72
CA LYS A 151 -22.70 17.15 5.40
C LYS A 151 -23.76 17.47 4.35
N ILE A 152 -23.89 16.64 3.32
CA ILE A 152 -24.98 16.73 2.33
C ILE A 152 -26.33 16.55 3.03
N LYS A 153 -26.45 15.58 3.95
CA LYS A 153 -27.69 15.34 4.71
C LYS A 153 -28.06 16.51 5.62
N ALA A 154 -27.09 17.18 6.25
CA ALA A 154 -27.33 18.38 7.04
C ALA A 154 -27.82 19.55 6.17
N MET A 155 -27.15 19.81 5.04
CA MET A 155 -27.56 20.83 4.08
C MET A 155 -28.95 20.56 3.50
N MET A 156 -29.29 19.29 3.24
CA MET A 156 -30.63 18.90 2.79
C MET A 156 -31.69 18.99 3.90
N ALA A 157 -31.31 18.90 5.17
CA ALA A 157 -32.25 19.03 6.28
C ALA A 157 -32.68 20.48 6.50
N GLU A 158 -31.78 21.43 6.25
CA GLU A 158 -31.97 22.88 6.42
C GLU A 158 -32.85 23.53 5.33
N LEU A 159 -33.10 22.85 4.21
CA LEU A 159 -34.00 23.34 3.16
C LEU A 159 -35.47 23.20 3.56
N GLU A 160 -36.33 24.07 3.05
CA GLU A 160 -37.79 23.96 3.21
C GLU A 160 -38.35 22.86 2.30
N GLU A 161 -39.47 22.23 2.67
CA GLU A 161 -39.97 21.03 1.97
C GLU A 161 -40.30 21.27 0.49
N ASN A 162 -40.72 22.49 0.15
CA ASN A 162 -40.98 22.89 -1.24
C ASN A 162 -39.68 22.97 -2.08
N ASP A 163 -38.58 23.41 -1.48
CA ASP A 163 -37.27 23.49 -2.15
C ASP A 163 -36.64 22.11 -2.32
N LYS A 164 -36.89 21.19 -1.38
CA LYS A 164 -36.46 19.79 -1.50
C LYS A 164 -37.15 19.09 -2.65
N ILE A 165 -38.46 19.31 -2.81
CA ILE A 165 -39.25 18.72 -3.90
C ILE A 165 -38.75 19.25 -5.24
N LYS A 166 -38.56 20.57 -5.37
CA LYS A 166 -38.05 21.21 -6.58
C LYS A 166 -36.64 20.74 -6.95
N LEU A 167 -35.74 20.58 -5.97
CA LEU A 167 -34.40 20.03 -6.19
C LEU A 167 -34.42 18.58 -6.68
N LEU A 168 -35.32 17.75 -6.14
CA LEU A 168 -35.46 16.36 -6.57
C LEU A 168 -36.04 16.25 -7.98
N GLU A 169 -36.97 17.13 -8.34
CA GLU A 169 -37.55 17.24 -9.68
C GLU A 169 -36.51 17.71 -10.70
N GLU A 170 -35.72 18.75 -10.37
CA GLU A 170 -34.61 19.21 -11.23
C GLU A 170 -33.48 18.19 -11.36
N MET A 171 -33.26 17.31 -10.38
CA MET A 171 -32.29 16.20 -10.48
C MET A 171 -32.82 15.06 -11.34
N ALA A 172 -34.13 14.80 -11.34
CA ALA A 172 -34.77 13.80 -12.18
C ALA A 172 -34.88 14.26 -13.64
N GLU A 173 -35.10 15.55 -13.90
CA GLU A 173 -35.09 16.12 -15.25
C GLU A 173 -33.70 16.16 -15.88
N LYS A 174 -32.65 16.21 -15.05
CA LYS A 174 -31.24 16.17 -15.46
C LYS A 174 -30.68 14.76 -15.39
N ASP A 175 -31.46 13.76 -15.79
CA ASP A 175 -30.95 12.44 -16.14
C ASP A 175 -29.74 12.62 -17.07
N PHE A 176 -28.57 12.22 -16.56
CA PHE A 176 -27.26 12.42 -17.17
C PHE A 176 -27.20 11.80 -18.58
N ALA A 177 -27.30 12.66 -19.60
CA ALA A 177 -26.76 12.38 -20.93
C ALA A 177 -25.22 12.31 -20.90
#